data_AF-A0A957SE06-F1
#
_entry.id   AF-A0A957SE06-F1
#
_cell.length_a   1.000
_cell.length_b   1.000
_cell.length_c   1.000
_cell.angle_alpha   90.00
_cell.angle_beta   90.00
_cell.angle_gamma   90.00
#
_symmetry.space_group_name_H-M   'P 1'
#
loop_
_entity.id
_entity.type
_entity.pdbx_description
1 polymer ?
#
loop_
_entity_poly.entity_id
_entity_poly.type
_entity_poly.pdbx_seq_one_letter_code
_entity_poly.pdbx_strand_id
1 'polypeptide(L)' 'AAAEAALAGAGEGDVSIGSWEWTPPLIVTEITKQYLQQEGYNVDFVQDEFVRDGVLNGTIDLYWDYTGSG' A
#
# COMPACT_ATOMS: atom_id res chain seq x y z
N ALA A 1 -18.31 -22.46 23.25
CA ALA A 1 -16.90 -22.94 23.23
C ALA A 1 -16.75 -23.81 22.00
N ALA A 2 -15.84 -23.60 21.07
CA ALA A 2 -14.58 -22.85 21.11
C ALA A 2 -14.54 -21.83 19.95
N ALA A 3 -13.76 -20.78 20.16
CA ALA A 3 -13.45 -19.78 19.15
C ALA A 3 -12.62 -20.44 18.05
N GLU A 4 -13.18 -20.55 16.84
CA GLU A 4 -12.40 -20.61 15.61
C GLU A 4 -11.90 -19.20 15.30
N ALA A 5 -11.05 -18.66 16.18
CA ALA A 5 -10.12 -17.62 15.77
C ALA A 5 -9.05 -18.33 14.96
N ALA A 6 -9.38 -18.60 13.69
CA ALA A 6 -8.38 -18.92 12.69
C ALA A 6 -7.31 -17.85 12.79
N LEU A 7 -6.10 -18.31 13.08
CA LEU A 7 -4.86 -17.56 13.04
C LEU A 7 -4.73 -17.06 11.59
N ALA A 8 -5.39 -15.94 11.24
CA ALA A 8 -5.03 -15.17 10.07
C ALA A 8 -3.56 -14.85 10.27
N GLY A 9 -2.71 -15.41 9.41
CA GLY A 9 -1.26 -15.36 9.57
C GLY A 9 -0.85 -13.93 9.91
N ALA A 10 -0.06 -13.78 10.98
CA ALA A 10 0.58 -12.50 11.25
C ALA A 10 1.41 -12.17 10.01
N GLY A 11 0.93 -11.24 9.20
CA GLY A 11 1.65 -10.82 8.02
C GLY A 11 3.03 -10.29 8.42
N GLU A 12 3.97 -10.27 7.47
CA GLU A 12 5.34 -9.75 7.70
C GLU A 12 5.35 -8.29 8.20
N GLY A 13 4.22 -7.60 8.07
CA GLY A 13 3.88 -6.34 8.71
C GLY A 13 2.62 -5.75 8.09
N ASP A 14 2.15 -4.64 8.66
CA ASP A 14 1.21 -3.75 7.98
C ASP A 14 2.02 -2.74 7.15
N VAL A 15 1.58 -2.45 5.93
CA VAL A 15 2.19 -1.46 5.04
C VAL A 15 1.11 -0.67 4.30
N SER A 16 1.24 0.65 4.26
CA SER A 16 0.38 1.55 3.50
C SER A 16 1.04 1.95 2.18
N ILE A 17 0.36 1.68 1.06
CA ILE A 17 0.82 2.06 -0.28
C ILE A 17 -0.13 3.08 -0.91
N GLY A 18 0.45 4.18 -1.39
CA GLY A 18 -0.27 5.29 -2.00
C GLY A 18 -0.19 5.31 -3.53
N SER A 19 -1.25 5.81 -4.18
CA SER A 19 -1.28 6.14 -5.61
C SER A 19 -1.97 7.46 -5.89
N TRP A 20 -1.49 8.19 -6.90
CA TRP A 20 -2.26 9.26 -7.53
C TRP A 20 -3.51 8.75 -8.24
N GLU A 21 -4.47 9.66 -8.45
CA GLU A 21 -5.79 9.38 -9.01
C GLU A 21 -5.84 9.30 -10.55
N TRP A 22 -4.91 8.56 -11.17
CA TRP A 22 -4.92 8.33 -12.62
C TRP A 22 -4.28 6.99 -13.00
N THR A 23 -4.49 6.55 -14.24
CA THR A 23 -4.35 5.13 -14.62
C THR A 23 -2.95 4.52 -14.43
N PRO A 24 -1.86 5.05 -15.01
CA PRO A 24 -0.52 4.50 -14.81
C PRO A 24 -0.05 4.29 -13.35
N PRO A 25 -0.12 5.26 -12.43
CA PRO A 25 0.32 5.02 -11.05
C PRO A 25 -0.58 3.99 -10.35
N LEU A 26 -1.88 3.93 -10.67
CA LEU A 26 -2.77 2.90 -10.15
C LEU A 26 -2.34 1.50 -10.58
N ILE A 27 -1.95 1.32 -11.85
CA ILE A 27 -1.51 0.02 -12.36
C ILE A 27 -0.25 -0.44 -11.63
N VAL A 28 0.76 0.41 -11.50
CA VAL A 28 2.04 0.02 -10.86
C VAL A 28 1.85 -0.20 -9.36
N THR A 29 1.01 0.61 -8.73
CA THR A 29 0.63 0.43 -7.32
C THR A 29 -0.10 -0.89 -7.10
N GLU A 30 -1.03 -1.26 -7.97
CA GLU A 30 -1.74 -2.54 -7.90
C GLU A 30 -0.81 -3.74 -8.05
N ILE A 31 0.14 -3.68 -8.99
CA ILE A 31 1.17 -4.72 -9.15
C ILE A 31 1.99 -4.87 -7.85
N THR A 32 2.37 -3.74 -7.25
CA THR A 32 3.18 -3.71 -6.03
C THR A 32 2.39 -4.24 -4.84
N LYS A 33 1.10 -3.86 -4.70
CA LYS A 33 0.19 -4.37 -3.68
C LYS A 33 0.08 -5.89 -3.75
N GLN A 34 -0.14 -6.44 -4.94
CA GLN A 34 -0.23 -7.89 -5.14
C GLN A 34 1.08 -8.61 -4.82
N TYR A 35 2.22 -8.00 -5.11
CA TYR A 35 3.54 -8.53 -4.74
C TYR A 35 3.72 -8.56 -3.21
N LEU A 36 3.48 -7.44 -2.52
CA LEU A 36 3.59 -7.36 -1.06
C LEU A 36 2.63 -8.34 -0.36
N GLN A 37 1.41 -8.49 -0.86
CA GLN A 37 0.46 -9.48 -0.34
C GLN A 37 0.93 -10.93 -0.55
N GLN A 38 1.62 -11.23 -1.67
CA GLN A 38 2.22 -12.55 -1.90
C GLN A 38 3.39 -12.83 -0.96
N GLU A 39 4.17 -11.80 -0.64
CA GLU A 39 5.21 -11.81 0.40
C GLU A 39 4.63 -11.70 1.82
N GLY A 40 3.32 -11.88 2.00
CA GLY A 40 2.71 -11.99 3.32
C GLY A 40 2.47 -10.67 4.06
N TYR A 41 2.59 -9.50 3.43
CA TYR A 41 2.24 -8.23 4.08
C TYR A 41 0.73 -7.96 4.08
N ASN A 42 0.23 -7.32 5.13
CA ASN A 42 -1.09 -6.71 5.13
C ASN A 42 -0.98 -5.32 4.50
N VAL A 43 -1.54 -5.16 3.29
CA VAL A 43 -1.39 -3.91 2.54
C VAL A 43 -2.67 -3.06 2.64
N ASP A 44 -2.54 -1.86 3.19
CA ASP A 44 -3.54 -0.79 3.08
C ASP A 44 -3.27 0.05 1.82
N PHE A 45 -4.31 0.38 1.07
CA PHE A 45 -4.18 1.11 -0.19
C PHE A 45 -4.87 2.47 -0.10
N VAL A 46 -4.11 3.52 -0.38
CA VAL A 46 -4.59 4.90 -0.37
C VAL A 46 -4.53 5.48 -1.78
N GLN A 47 -5.67 5.96 -2.27
CA GLN A 47 -5.76 6.74 -3.49
C GLN A 47 -5.97 8.21 -3.12
N ASP A 48 -5.04 9.09 -3.49
CA ASP A 48 -5.06 10.51 -3.11
C ASP A 48 -4.28 11.37 -4.12
N GLU A 49 -4.78 12.57 -4.43
CA GLU A 49 -4.05 13.57 -5.23
C GLU A 49 -2.83 14.14 -4.49
N PHE A 50 -2.86 14.16 -3.15
CA PHE A 50 -1.80 14.61 -2.25
C PHE A 50 -0.97 13.44 -1.67
N VAL A 51 -0.85 12.33 -2.39
CA VAL A 51 -0.12 11.12 -1.93
C VAL A 51 1.29 11.42 -1.39
N ARG A 52 1.99 12.40 -1.96
CA ARG A 52 3.32 12.83 -1.51
C ARG A 52 3.30 13.40 -0.10
N ASP A 53 2.27 14.18 0.25
CA ASP A 53 2.13 14.75 1.59
C ASP A 53 1.88 13.63 2.61
N GLY A 54 1.10 12.61 2.23
CA GLY A 54 0.88 11.40 3.04
C GLY A 54 2.18 10.64 3.33
N VAL A 55 3.09 10.59 2.36
CA VAL A 55 4.40 9.96 2.55
C VAL A 55 5.31 10.82 3.42
N LEU A 56 5.34 12.14 3.19
CA LEU A 56 6.16 13.07 3.96
C LEU A 56 5.73 13.19 5.44
N ASN A 57 4.43 13.00 5.72
CA ASN A 57 3.89 13.06 7.08
C ASN A 57 3.83 11.67 7.78
N GLY A 58 4.18 10.59 7.08
CA GLY A 58 4.23 9.23 7.61
C GLY A 58 2.88 8.52 7.74
N THR A 59 1.84 8.98 7.04
CA THR A 59 0.55 8.25 6.94
C THR A 59 0.52 7.23 5.81
N ILE A 60 1.45 7.33 4.85
CA ILE A 60 1.66 6.38 3.76
C ILE A 60 3.15 5.98 3.78
N ASP A 61 3.44 4.68 3.71
CA ASP A 61 4.83 4.20 3.79
C ASP A 61 5.56 4.36 2.45
N LEU A 62 4.88 4.12 1.33
CA LEU A 62 5.48 4.22 0.00
C LEU A 62 4.47 4.59 -1.10
N TYR A 63 4.98 5.21 -2.16
CA TYR A 63 4.25 5.49 -3.40
C TYR A 63 5.21 5.46 -4.60
N TRP A 64 4.65 5.37 -5.81
CA TRP A 64 5.41 5.53 -7.05
C TRP A 64 5.40 6.97 -7.52
N ASP A 65 6.60 7.53 -7.71
CA ASP A 65 6.81 8.87 -8.27
C ASP A 65 7.46 8.79 -9.66
N TYR A 66 7.20 9.80 -10.49
CA TYR A 66 7.85 9.97 -11.79
C TYR A 66 9.02 10.94 -11.64
N THR A 67 10.18 10.59 -12.16
CA THR A 67 11.30 11.53 -12.22
C THR A 67 10.89 12.80 -12.97
N GLY A 68 11.11 13.97 -12.37
CA GLY A 68 10.77 15.28 -12.97
C GLY A 68 9.39 15.84 -12.59
N SER A 69 8.67 15.21 -11.66
CA SER A 69 7.42 15.68 -11.04
C SER A 69 7.63 16.70 -9.90
N GLY A 70 8.89 16.94 -9.52
CA GLY A 70 9.28 17.74 -8.34
C GLY A 70 9.48 19.23 -8.60
#